data_AF-O54811-F1
#
_entry.id   AF-O54811-F1
#
_cell.length_a   1.000
_cell.length_b   1.000
_cell.length_c   1.000
_cell.angle_alpha   90.00
_cell.angle_beta   90.00
_cell.angle_gamma   90.00
#
_symmetry.space_group_name_H-M   'P 1'
#
loop_
_entity.id
_entity.type
_entity.pdbx_description
1 polymer ?
#
loop_
_entity_poly.entity_id
_entity_poly.type
_entity_poly.pdbx_seq_one_letter_code
_entity_poly.pdbx_strand_id
1 'polypeptide(L)'
;MTEEQKKYYNAMKKLGSKKPQKPIPRPGNKFQGMVFDFVTRQVFDISIMILICLNMVTMMVETDDQSEYMTNILSRINLVFIVLFTGECVLKMISLRHYYFTIGWNIFDFVVVILSIVGMFLAELIEKYFVSPTLFRVIRLARIGRILRLIKGAKGIRTLLFALMMSLPALFNIGLLVFLVMFIYAIFGMSNFAYVKREVGIDDMFNFETFGNSMICLFQITTSAGWDGLLAPILNSGPPDCDPNKVNPGSSVKGDCGNPSVGIFFFVSYIIISFLVVV
;
A
#
# COMPACT_ATOMS: atom_id res chain seq x y z
N MET A 1 -4.49 9.31 -22.58
CA MET A 1 -3.02 9.08 -22.51
C MET A 1 -2.32 10.11 -23.38
N THR A 2 -1.30 10.77 -22.83
CA THR A 2 -0.44 11.71 -23.57
C THR A 2 0.46 10.99 -24.59
N GLU A 3 1.10 11.73 -25.49
CA GLU A 3 2.02 11.14 -26.48
C GLU A 3 3.22 10.44 -25.83
N GLU A 4 3.77 11.00 -24.76
CA GLU A 4 4.86 10.37 -23.99
C GLU A 4 4.41 9.09 -23.28
N GLN A 5 3.20 9.09 -22.71
CA GLN A 5 2.61 7.88 -22.11
C GLN A 5 2.41 6.77 -23.16
N LYS A 6 2.07 7.11 -24.41
CA LYS A 6 2.00 6.12 -25.50
C LYS A 6 3.37 5.51 -25.81
N LYS A 7 4.45 6.30 -25.79
CA LYS A 7 5.82 5.78 -25.95
C LYS A 7 6.17 4.80 -24.81
N TYR A 8 5.88 5.17 -23.57
CA TYR A 8 6.08 4.31 -22.40
C TYR A 8 5.26 3.01 -22.47
N TYR A 9 3.97 3.12 -22.81
CA TYR A 9 3.07 1.97 -22.99
C TYR A 9 3.62 1.01 -24.07
N ASN A 10 4.08 1.54 -25.20
CA ASN A 10 4.68 0.72 -26.26
C ASN A 10 5.98 0.04 -25.80
N ALA A 11 6.80 0.71 -24.98
CA ALA A 11 7.99 0.10 -24.38
C ALA A 11 7.63 -1.03 -23.40
N MET A 12 6.64 -0.83 -22.53
CA MET A 12 6.14 -1.88 -21.63
C MET A 12 5.52 -3.06 -22.39
N LYS A 13 4.76 -2.79 -23.45
CA LYS A 13 4.21 -3.85 -24.32
C LYS A 13 5.32 -4.73 -24.92
N LYS A 14 6.44 -4.13 -25.33
CA LYS A 14 7.62 -4.87 -25.80
C LYS A 14 8.27 -5.73 -24.70
N LEU A 15 8.27 -5.27 -23.44
CA LEU A 15 8.76 -6.06 -22.30
C LEU A 15 7.89 -7.31 -22.03
N GLY A 16 6.58 -7.23 -22.24
CA GLY A 16 5.68 -8.36 -22.12
C GLY A 16 5.86 -9.42 -23.23
N SER A 17 6.29 -9.00 -24.43
CA SER A 17 6.48 -9.86 -25.61
C SER A 17 7.93 -10.37 -25.76
N LYS A 18 8.64 -10.61 -24.65
CA LYS A 18 10.09 -10.90 -24.69
C LYS A 18 10.43 -12.18 -25.48
N LYS A 19 11.41 -12.06 -26.37
CA LYS A 19 12.15 -13.20 -26.94
C LYS A 19 12.81 -14.00 -25.80
N PRO A 20 12.95 -15.33 -25.92
CA PRO A 20 13.61 -16.16 -24.92
C PRO A 20 15.04 -15.65 -24.67
N GLN A 21 15.41 -15.49 -23.39
CA GLN A 21 16.77 -15.11 -23.02
C GLN A 21 17.73 -16.27 -23.35
N LYS A 22 18.95 -15.94 -23.80
CA LYS A 22 19.99 -16.95 -24.00
C LYS A 22 20.24 -17.69 -22.67
N PRO A 23 20.41 -19.02 -22.69
CA PRO A 23 20.71 -19.78 -21.47
C PRO A 23 22.02 -19.29 -20.84
N ILE A 24 22.05 -19.24 -19.51
CA ILE A 24 23.20 -18.78 -18.75
C ILE A 24 24.32 -19.83 -18.87
N PRO A 25 25.56 -19.45 -19.23
CA PRO A 25 26.65 -20.40 -19.38
C PRO A 25 27.04 -21.00 -18.02
N ARG A 26 27.22 -22.33 -18.01
CA ARG A 26 27.69 -23.07 -16.84
C ARG A 26 29.09 -22.60 -16.43
N PRO A 27 29.37 -22.38 -15.14
CA PRO A 27 30.71 -22.06 -14.67
C PRO A 27 31.69 -23.21 -14.93
N GLY A 28 32.94 -22.88 -15.27
CA GLY A 28 33.99 -23.86 -15.54
C GLY A 28 34.53 -24.57 -14.28
N ASN A 29 34.43 -23.92 -13.12
CA ASN A 29 34.87 -24.49 -11.84
C ASN A 29 33.97 -25.66 -11.42
N LYS A 30 34.56 -26.82 -11.10
CA LYS A 30 33.82 -28.05 -10.75
C LYS A 30 32.82 -27.83 -9.61
N PHE A 31 33.24 -27.17 -8.53
CA PHE A 31 32.38 -26.90 -7.37
C PHE A 31 31.22 -25.97 -7.73
N GLN A 32 31.50 -24.85 -8.40
CA GLN A 32 30.45 -23.91 -8.84
C GLN A 32 29.51 -24.56 -9.87
N GLY A 33 30.02 -25.46 -10.71
CA GLY A 33 29.24 -26.24 -11.66
C GLY A 33 28.24 -27.15 -10.97
N MET A 34 28.65 -27.86 -9.90
CA MET A 34 27.74 -28.67 -9.09
C MET A 34 26.65 -27.83 -8.43
N VAL A 35 27.00 -26.66 -7.86
CA VAL A 35 26.01 -25.75 -7.26
C VAL A 35 25.06 -25.21 -8.32
N PHE A 36 25.56 -24.85 -9.50
CA PHE A 36 24.73 -24.41 -10.63
C PHE A 36 23.76 -25.50 -11.08
N ASP A 37 24.23 -26.74 -11.22
CA ASP A 37 23.40 -27.87 -11.64
C ASP A 37 22.33 -28.21 -10.58
N PHE A 38 22.61 -27.97 -9.30
CA PHE A 38 21.64 -28.13 -8.21
C PHE A 38 20.58 -27.03 -8.22
N VAL A 39 20.99 -25.76 -8.25
CA VAL A 39 20.10 -24.58 -8.19
C VAL A 39 19.20 -24.48 -9.42
N THR A 40 19.64 -24.95 -10.58
CA THR A 40 18.88 -24.89 -11.84
C THR A 40 17.81 -25.99 -11.94
N ARG A 41 17.79 -26.98 -11.03
CA ARG A 41 16.78 -28.04 -11.04
C ARG A 41 15.42 -27.49 -10.61
N GLN A 42 14.36 -27.92 -11.32
CA GLN A 42 12.98 -27.58 -10.99
C GLN A 42 12.60 -27.96 -9.54
N VAL A 43 13.18 -29.05 -9.01
CA VAL A 43 12.96 -29.49 -7.63
C VAL A 43 13.39 -28.43 -6.61
N PHE A 44 14.51 -27.73 -6.89
CA PHE A 44 14.98 -26.64 -6.02
C PHE A 44 13.95 -25.51 -5.97
N ASP A 45 13.50 -25.02 -7.13
CA ASP A 45 12.48 -23.95 -7.19
C ASP A 45 11.15 -24.36 -6.52
N ILE A 46 10.70 -25.62 -6.69
CA ILE A 46 9.50 -26.15 -6.01
C ILE A 46 9.70 -26.18 -4.49
N SER A 47 10.87 -26.61 -4.01
CA SER A 47 11.16 -26.66 -2.57
C SER A 47 11.13 -25.27 -1.92
N ILE A 48 11.69 -24.25 -2.58
CA ILE A 48 11.64 -22.86 -2.12
C ILE A 48 10.20 -22.35 -2.10
N MET A 49 9.39 -22.70 -3.10
CA MET A 49 7.97 -22.32 -3.14
C MET A 49 7.20 -22.91 -1.95
N ILE A 50 7.44 -24.17 -1.60
CA ILE A 50 6.85 -24.80 -0.41
C ILE A 50 7.29 -24.10 0.87
N LEU A 51 8.58 -23.76 1.00
CA LEU A 51 9.09 -23.02 2.16
C LEU A 51 8.45 -21.63 2.30
N ILE A 52 8.18 -20.92 1.20
CA ILE A 52 7.46 -19.65 1.23
C ILE A 52 6.03 -19.85 1.74
N CYS A 53 5.32 -20.89 1.27
CA CYS A 53 3.98 -21.21 1.76
C CYS A 53 3.98 -21.54 3.26
N LEU A 54 4.96 -22.32 3.74
CA LEU A 54 5.10 -22.60 5.17
C LEU A 54 5.37 -21.33 5.97
N ASN A 55 6.23 -20.43 5.46
CA ASN A 55 6.47 -19.15 6.14
C ASN A 55 5.21 -18.26 6.19
N MET A 56 4.39 -18.27 5.13
CA MET A 56 3.10 -17.58 5.13
C MET A 56 2.18 -18.14 6.23
N VAL A 57 2.07 -19.47 6.35
CA VAL A 57 1.26 -20.09 7.42
C VAL A 57 1.74 -19.65 8.80
N THR A 58 3.04 -19.55 9.04
CA THR A 58 3.55 -19.07 10.33
C THR A 58 3.16 -17.63 10.65
N MET A 59 3.03 -16.76 9.63
CA MET A 59 2.54 -15.40 9.82
C MET A 59 1.04 -15.36 10.12
N MET A 60 0.25 -16.31 9.60
CA MET A 60 -1.20 -16.39 9.85
C MET A 60 -1.55 -16.84 11.28
N VAL A 61 -0.60 -17.49 11.97
CA VAL A 61 -0.80 -17.98 13.34
C VAL A 61 -0.57 -16.87 14.38
N GLU A 62 0.05 -15.75 14.02
CA GLU A 62 0.25 -14.61 14.93
C GLU A 62 -1.11 -14.01 15.38
N THR A 63 -1.27 -13.81 16.69
CA THR A 63 -2.46 -13.22 17.31
C THR A 63 -2.07 -12.09 18.28
N ASP A 64 -3.00 -11.17 18.57
CA ASP A 64 -2.73 -9.96 19.38
C ASP A 64 -2.40 -10.33 20.84
N ASP A 65 -3.21 -11.18 21.47
CA ASP A 65 -3.04 -11.65 22.86
C ASP A 65 -2.39 -13.04 22.95
N GLN A 66 -1.21 -13.20 22.35
CA GLN A 66 -0.48 -14.47 22.41
C GLN A 66 0.47 -14.57 23.61
N SER A 67 0.62 -15.78 24.14
CA SER A 67 1.59 -16.06 25.22
C SER A 67 3.03 -15.77 24.78
N GLU A 68 3.88 -15.35 25.71
CA GLU A 68 5.31 -15.10 25.48
C GLU A 68 6.04 -16.33 24.91
N TYR A 69 5.61 -17.52 25.34
CA TYR A 69 6.11 -18.78 24.80
C TYR A 69 5.85 -18.91 23.29
N MET A 70 4.64 -18.58 22.85
CA MET A 70 4.28 -18.61 21.43
C MET A 70 5.07 -17.58 20.62
N THR A 71 5.22 -16.35 21.14
CA THR A 71 6.03 -15.30 20.51
C THR A 71 7.48 -15.75 20.32
N ASN A 72 8.06 -16.39 21.34
CA ASN A 72 9.43 -16.90 21.28
C ASN A 72 9.60 -18.03 20.25
N ILE A 73 8.64 -18.95 20.17
CA ILE A 73 8.64 -20.01 19.15
C ILE A 73 8.55 -19.41 17.75
N LEU A 74 7.59 -18.52 17.50
CA LEU A 74 7.39 -17.89 16.20
C LEU A 74 8.62 -17.06 15.79
N SER A 75 9.27 -16.39 16.74
CA SER A 75 10.53 -15.68 16.50
C SER A 75 11.65 -16.61 16.04
N ARG A 76 11.84 -17.75 16.72
CA ARG A 76 12.84 -18.76 16.32
C ARG A 76 12.55 -19.36 14.95
N ILE A 77 11.29 -19.68 14.66
CA ILE A 77 10.88 -20.19 13.35
C ILE A 77 11.15 -19.13 12.26
N ASN A 78 10.82 -17.87 12.51
CA ASN A 78 11.10 -16.77 11.58
C ASN A 78 12.60 -16.61 11.30
N LEU A 79 13.47 -16.76 12.31
CA LEU A 79 14.92 -16.77 12.14
C LEU A 79 15.37 -17.91 11.23
N VAL A 80 14.84 -19.12 11.42
CA VAL A 80 15.15 -20.27 10.54
C VAL A 80 14.78 -19.97 9.09
N PHE A 81 13.62 -19.38 8.82
CA PHE A 81 13.24 -18.99 7.46
C PHE A 81 14.18 -17.94 6.86
N ILE A 82 14.62 -16.96 7.65
CA ILE A 82 15.58 -15.94 7.19
C ILE A 82 16.90 -16.59 6.79
N VAL A 83 17.41 -17.52 7.60
CA VAL A 83 18.64 -18.26 7.30
C VAL A 83 18.46 -19.08 6.01
N LEU A 84 17.35 -19.79 5.85
CA LEU A 84 17.08 -20.60 4.65
C LEU A 84 17.00 -19.74 3.37
N PHE A 85 16.25 -18.62 3.39
CA PHE A 85 16.15 -17.73 2.23
C PHE A 85 17.45 -16.97 1.94
N THR A 86 18.22 -16.65 2.97
CA THR A 86 19.56 -16.09 2.79
C THR A 86 20.48 -17.12 2.14
N GLY A 87 20.43 -18.38 2.59
CA GLY A 87 21.16 -19.49 1.99
C GLY A 87 20.80 -19.70 0.51
N GLU A 88 19.51 -19.70 0.17
CA GLU A 88 19.04 -19.75 -1.22
C GLU A 88 19.63 -18.61 -2.06
N CYS A 89 19.53 -17.37 -1.57
CA CYS A 89 20.05 -16.18 -2.25
C CYS A 89 21.56 -16.30 -2.50
N VAL A 90 22.33 -16.72 -1.49
CA VAL A 90 23.78 -16.91 -1.61
C VAL A 90 24.12 -18.03 -2.59
N LEU A 91 23.43 -19.17 -2.56
CA LEU A 91 23.61 -20.27 -3.52
C LEU A 91 23.35 -19.83 -4.96
N LYS A 92 22.29 -19.04 -5.19
CA LYS A 92 21.99 -18.45 -6.50
C LYS A 92 23.05 -17.45 -6.92
N MET A 93 23.57 -16.64 -6.00
CA MET A 93 24.63 -15.67 -6.30
C MET A 93 25.95 -16.36 -6.70
N ILE A 94 26.34 -17.43 -5.99
CA ILE A 94 27.55 -18.21 -6.30
C ILE A 94 27.43 -18.92 -7.65
N SER A 95 26.26 -19.48 -7.96
CA SER A 95 26.04 -20.21 -9.22
C SER A 95 25.93 -19.28 -10.43
N LEU A 96 25.15 -18.18 -10.33
CA LEU A 96 24.84 -17.29 -11.45
C LEU A 96 25.81 -16.12 -11.60
N ARG A 97 26.59 -15.77 -10.56
CA ARG A 97 27.58 -14.66 -10.60
C ARG A 97 26.92 -13.36 -11.04
N HIS A 98 27.49 -12.66 -12.03
CA HIS A 98 26.90 -11.42 -12.57
C HIS A 98 25.54 -11.62 -13.25
N TYR A 99 25.23 -12.83 -13.74
CA TYR A 99 23.91 -13.12 -14.32
C TYR A 99 22.79 -13.15 -13.27
N TYR A 100 23.11 -13.21 -11.97
CA TYR A 100 22.12 -13.09 -10.91
C TYR A 100 21.34 -11.77 -11.04
N PHE A 101 22.06 -10.66 -11.26
CA PHE A 101 21.51 -9.30 -11.32
C PHE A 101 20.89 -8.93 -12.67
N THR A 102 20.90 -9.81 -13.68
CA THR A 102 20.20 -9.55 -14.95
C THR A 102 18.73 -9.99 -14.90
N ILE A 103 18.37 -10.83 -13.93
CA ILE A 103 17.03 -11.36 -13.73
C ILE A 103 16.31 -10.53 -12.66
N GLY A 104 15.29 -9.76 -13.07
CA GLY A 104 14.55 -8.88 -12.16
C GLY A 104 13.93 -9.59 -10.94
N TRP A 105 13.49 -10.84 -11.09
CA TRP A 105 12.99 -11.63 -9.97
C TRP A 105 14.06 -11.98 -8.93
N ASN A 106 15.32 -12.15 -9.34
CA ASN A 106 16.42 -12.39 -8.41
C ASN A 106 16.81 -11.09 -7.69
N ILE A 107 16.75 -9.94 -8.37
CA ILE A 107 16.94 -8.63 -7.71
C ILE A 107 15.87 -8.42 -6.64
N PHE A 108 14.60 -8.69 -6.97
CA PHE A 108 13.50 -8.58 -6.01
C PHE A 108 13.72 -9.50 -4.79
N ASP A 109 14.09 -10.75 -5.05
CA ASP A 109 14.42 -11.73 -4.02
C ASP A 109 15.54 -11.23 -3.09
N PHE A 110 16.63 -10.73 -3.66
CA PHE A 110 17.75 -10.13 -2.93
C PHE A 110 17.33 -8.97 -2.02
N VAL A 111 16.56 -8.02 -2.55
CA VAL A 111 16.06 -6.88 -1.76
C VAL A 111 15.22 -7.36 -0.58
N VAL A 112 14.34 -8.34 -0.79
CA VAL A 112 13.52 -8.91 0.29
C VAL A 112 14.37 -9.64 1.34
N VAL A 113 15.46 -10.32 0.96
CA VAL A 113 16.40 -10.92 1.93
C VAL A 113 17.09 -9.84 2.75
N ILE A 114 17.61 -8.78 2.11
CA ILE A 114 18.28 -7.69 2.83
C ILE A 114 17.33 -7.00 3.81
N LEU A 115 16.11 -6.65 3.37
CA LEU A 115 15.10 -6.05 4.26
C LEU A 115 14.73 -6.97 5.43
N SER A 116 14.76 -8.29 5.21
CA SER A 116 14.50 -9.28 6.26
C SER A 116 15.59 -9.32 7.32
N ILE A 117 16.86 -9.26 6.90
CA ILE A 117 18.01 -9.22 7.81
C ILE A 117 18.04 -7.90 8.57
N VAL A 118 17.86 -6.78 7.86
CA VAL A 118 17.80 -5.44 8.46
C VAL A 118 16.66 -5.36 9.48
N GLY A 119 15.48 -5.92 9.16
CA GLY A 119 14.35 -5.96 10.09
C GLY A 119 14.61 -6.76 11.37
N MET A 120 15.39 -7.85 11.28
CA MET A 120 15.82 -8.62 12.46
C MET A 120 16.75 -7.81 13.35
N PHE A 121 17.82 -7.22 12.79
CA PHE A 121 18.77 -6.42 13.56
C PHE A 121 18.14 -5.15 14.14
N LEU A 122 17.21 -4.52 13.42
CA LEU A 122 16.46 -3.38 13.92
C LEU A 122 15.60 -3.76 15.12
N ALA A 123 15.00 -4.95 15.16
CA ALA A 123 14.20 -5.38 16.30
C ALA A 123 15.05 -5.43 17.59
N GLU A 124 16.25 -6.02 17.53
CA GLU A 124 17.19 -6.07 18.66
C GLU A 124 17.67 -4.68 19.09
N LEU A 125 17.91 -3.78 18.12
CA LEU A 125 18.34 -2.42 18.39
C LEU A 125 17.22 -1.60 19.05
N ILE A 126 15.97 -1.79 18.62
CA ILE A 126 14.81 -1.06 19.17
C ILE A 126 14.55 -1.45 20.62
N GLU A 127 14.65 -2.73 20.98
CA GLU A 127 14.57 -3.19 22.38
C GLU A 127 15.62 -2.52 23.26
N LYS A 128 16.81 -2.26 22.69
CA LYS A 128 17.92 -1.61 23.40
C LYS A 128 17.79 -0.09 23.50
N TYR A 129 17.15 0.57 22.54
CA TYR A 129 17.17 2.04 22.38
C TYR A 129 15.79 2.74 22.48
N PHE A 130 14.74 2.09 23.01
CA PHE A 130 13.41 2.70 23.24
C PHE A 130 12.84 3.46 22.02
N VAL A 131 12.92 2.86 20.84
CA VAL A 131 12.36 3.46 19.61
C VAL A 131 10.83 3.29 19.57
N SER A 132 10.13 4.21 18.88
CA SER A 132 8.67 4.22 18.75
C SER A 132 8.08 2.86 18.31
N PRO A 133 7.03 2.35 19.00
CA PRO A 133 6.29 1.14 18.61
C PRO A 133 5.72 1.19 17.18
N THR A 134 5.44 2.38 16.64
CA THR A 134 4.90 2.54 15.29
C THR A 134 5.91 2.15 14.21
N LEU A 135 7.18 2.51 14.38
CA LEU A 135 8.23 2.18 13.41
C LEU A 135 8.45 0.66 13.34
N PHE A 136 8.37 0.00 14.50
CA PHE A 136 8.48 -1.45 14.59
C PHE A 136 7.38 -2.18 13.81
N ARG A 137 6.12 -1.70 13.90
CA ARG A 137 5.00 -2.24 13.12
C ARG A 137 5.26 -2.11 11.62
N VAL A 138 5.80 -0.98 11.17
CA VAL A 138 6.12 -0.75 9.74
C VAL A 138 7.26 -1.67 9.27
N ILE A 139 8.33 -1.83 10.06
CA ILE A 139 9.43 -2.74 9.71
C ILE A 139 8.94 -4.19 9.60
N ARG A 140 8.03 -4.60 10.49
CA ARG A 140 7.37 -5.90 10.41
C ARG A 140 6.54 -6.09 9.14
N LEU A 141 6.12 -5.03 8.42
CA LEU A 141 5.45 -5.19 7.12
C LEU A 141 6.40 -5.65 6.02
N ALA A 142 7.71 -5.37 6.13
CA ALA A 142 8.68 -5.76 5.10
C ALA A 142 8.76 -7.29 4.89
N ARG A 143 8.44 -8.09 5.92
CA ARG A 143 8.38 -9.56 5.81
C ARG A 143 7.28 -10.06 4.87
N ILE A 144 6.21 -9.27 4.66
CA ILE A 144 5.14 -9.57 3.67
C ILE A 144 5.73 -9.64 2.25
N GLY A 145 6.83 -8.90 1.99
CA GLY A 145 7.53 -8.95 0.71
C GLY A 145 7.99 -10.36 0.30
N ARG A 146 8.19 -11.28 1.26
CA ARG A 146 8.52 -12.69 0.98
C ARG A 146 7.37 -13.43 0.31
N ILE A 147 6.13 -13.12 0.67
CA ILE A 147 4.93 -13.75 0.11
C ILE A 147 4.77 -13.37 -1.37
N LEU A 148 5.17 -12.15 -1.76
CA LEU A 148 5.17 -11.70 -3.15
C LEU A 148 6.09 -12.55 -4.05
N ARG A 149 7.04 -13.31 -3.51
CA ARG A 149 7.86 -14.26 -4.28
C ARG A 149 7.03 -15.38 -4.90
N LEU A 150 5.87 -15.72 -4.33
CA LEU A 150 4.93 -16.71 -4.92
C LEU A 150 4.46 -16.29 -6.32
N ILE A 151 4.40 -14.99 -6.59
CA ILE A 151 4.01 -14.43 -7.89
C ILE A 151 4.97 -14.91 -8.99
N LYS A 152 6.25 -15.18 -8.67
CA LYS A 152 7.23 -15.69 -9.64
C LYS A 152 6.76 -17.00 -10.30
N GLY A 153 6.17 -17.91 -9.52
CA GLY A 153 5.68 -19.21 -9.98
C GLY A 153 4.29 -19.16 -10.64
N ALA A 154 3.45 -18.20 -10.25
CA ALA A 154 2.07 -18.11 -10.69
C ALA A 154 1.91 -17.37 -12.03
N LYS A 155 2.05 -18.08 -13.15
CA LYS A 155 1.96 -17.50 -14.51
C LYS A 155 0.68 -16.66 -14.74
N GLY A 156 -0.49 -17.15 -14.32
CA GLY A 156 -1.77 -16.45 -14.48
C GLY A 156 -1.81 -15.12 -13.72
N ILE A 157 -1.36 -15.11 -12.46
CA ILE A 157 -1.30 -13.89 -11.64
C ILE A 157 -0.37 -12.85 -12.27
N ARG A 158 0.79 -13.27 -12.79
CA ARG A 158 1.71 -12.35 -13.48
C ARG A 158 1.06 -11.68 -14.69
N THR A 159 0.24 -12.41 -15.45
CA THR A 159 -0.49 -11.84 -16.59
C THR A 159 -1.49 -10.78 -16.15
N LEU A 160 -2.22 -11.02 -15.06
CA LEU A 160 -3.15 -10.05 -14.50
C LEU A 160 -2.43 -8.81 -13.96
N LEU A 161 -1.35 -8.99 -13.20
CA LEU A 161 -0.53 -7.88 -12.70
C LEU A 161 0.12 -7.08 -13.84
N PHE A 162 0.54 -7.75 -14.91
CA PHE A 162 1.07 -7.06 -16.09
C PHE A 162 -0.03 -6.23 -16.78
N ALA A 163 -1.24 -6.77 -16.93
CA ALA A 163 -2.38 -6.01 -17.46
C ALA A 163 -2.70 -4.78 -16.61
N LEU A 164 -2.68 -4.92 -15.28
CA LEU A 164 -2.82 -3.80 -14.34
C LEU A 164 -1.72 -2.75 -14.54
N MET A 165 -0.46 -3.15 -14.63
CA MET A 165 0.65 -2.22 -14.87
C MET A 165 0.52 -1.47 -16.20
N MET A 166 -0.03 -2.11 -17.23
CA MET A 166 -0.29 -1.49 -18.52
C MET A 166 -1.40 -0.43 -18.47
N SER A 167 -2.37 -0.53 -17.56
CA SER A 167 -3.44 0.46 -17.39
C SER A 167 -3.09 1.62 -16.46
N LEU A 168 -2.03 1.49 -15.62
CA LEU A 168 -1.60 2.53 -14.68
C LEU A 168 -1.41 3.93 -15.30
N PRO A 169 -0.79 4.11 -16.50
CA PRO A 169 -0.62 5.45 -17.07
C PRO A 169 -1.96 6.13 -17.38
N ALA A 170 -2.97 5.37 -17.81
CA ALA A 170 -4.29 5.91 -18.07
C ALA A 170 -5.00 6.24 -16.75
N LEU A 171 -4.95 5.33 -15.77
CA LEU A 171 -5.54 5.50 -14.45
C LEU A 171 -4.96 6.71 -13.70
N PHE A 172 -3.65 6.98 -13.85
CA PHE A 172 -3.01 8.14 -13.24
C PHE A 172 -3.59 9.47 -13.74
N ASN A 173 -3.94 9.58 -15.02
CA ASN A 173 -4.56 10.80 -15.56
C ASN A 173 -5.95 11.05 -14.95
N ILE A 174 -6.75 9.99 -14.82
CA ILE A 174 -8.08 10.06 -14.19
C ILE A 174 -7.92 10.38 -12.70
N GLY A 175 -6.99 9.72 -12.01
CA GLY A 175 -6.68 9.97 -10.60
C GLY A 175 -6.25 11.42 -10.33
N LEU A 176 -5.44 12.03 -11.21
CA LEU A 176 -5.09 13.45 -11.10
C LEU A 176 -6.31 14.36 -11.25
N LEU A 177 -7.25 14.02 -12.14
CA LEU A 177 -8.49 14.79 -12.29
C LEU A 177 -9.36 14.67 -11.04
N VAL A 178 -9.56 13.46 -10.50
CA VAL A 178 -10.28 13.26 -9.22
C VAL A 178 -9.61 14.03 -8.08
N PHE A 179 -8.27 13.98 -8.00
CA PHE A 179 -7.52 14.71 -6.99
C PHE A 179 -7.70 16.22 -7.09
N LEU A 180 -7.71 16.78 -8.31
CA LEU A 180 -7.97 18.21 -8.52
C LEU A 180 -9.40 18.59 -8.08
N VAL A 181 -10.40 17.78 -8.41
CA VAL A 181 -11.79 18.01 -7.96
C VAL A 181 -11.87 17.94 -6.44
N MET A 182 -11.30 16.91 -5.80
CA MET A 182 -11.22 16.81 -4.34
C MET A 182 -10.57 18.05 -3.72
N PHE A 183 -9.46 18.52 -4.29
CA PHE A 183 -8.74 19.69 -3.79
C PHE A 183 -9.62 20.95 -3.80
N ILE A 184 -10.34 21.21 -4.89
CA ILE A 184 -11.24 22.37 -5.01
C ILE A 184 -12.37 22.29 -3.98
N TYR A 185 -13.01 21.12 -3.86
CA TYR A 185 -14.09 20.90 -2.89
C TYR A 185 -13.58 20.95 -1.44
N ALA A 186 -12.33 20.56 -1.18
CA ALA A 186 -11.76 20.64 0.17
C ALA A 186 -11.63 22.10 0.62
N ILE A 187 -11.14 22.98 -0.26
CA ILE A 187 -11.04 24.41 0.02
C ILE A 187 -12.43 25.01 0.28
N PHE A 188 -13.41 24.67 -0.57
CA PHE A 188 -14.77 25.17 -0.41
C PHE A 188 -15.45 24.62 0.85
N GLY A 189 -15.25 23.34 1.18
CA GLY A 189 -15.78 22.71 2.38
C GLY A 189 -15.21 23.34 3.64
N MET A 190 -13.90 23.63 3.67
CA MET A 190 -13.28 24.32 4.81
C MET A 190 -13.85 25.72 5.05
N SER A 191 -14.00 26.51 3.98
CA SER A 191 -14.47 27.89 4.14
C SER A 191 -15.93 27.99 4.56
N ASN A 192 -16.76 26.98 4.24
CA ASN A 192 -18.20 27.00 4.51
C ASN A 192 -18.63 26.16 5.71
N PHE A 193 -17.94 25.05 6.00
CA PHE A 193 -18.43 24.03 6.94
C PHE A 193 -17.54 23.81 8.16
N ALA A 194 -16.43 24.55 8.33
CA ALA A 194 -15.51 24.38 9.45
C ALA A 194 -16.17 24.55 10.83
N TYR A 195 -17.18 25.41 10.96
CA TYR A 195 -17.82 25.73 12.25
C TYR A 195 -19.16 25.03 12.45
N VAL A 196 -19.58 24.17 11.52
CA VAL A 196 -20.86 23.46 11.64
C VAL A 196 -20.84 22.59 12.89
N LYS A 197 -21.96 22.58 13.62
CA LYS A 197 -22.12 21.78 14.83
C LYS A 197 -21.77 20.31 14.59
N ARG A 198 -20.95 19.75 15.47
CA ARG A 198 -20.54 18.34 15.46
C ARG A 198 -21.73 17.45 15.85
N GLU A 199 -22.09 16.53 14.97
CA GLU A 199 -23.18 15.57 15.14
C GLU A 199 -22.82 14.23 14.46
N VAL A 200 -23.76 13.58 13.76
CA VAL A 200 -23.65 12.17 13.34
C VAL A 200 -22.39 11.86 12.53
N GLY A 201 -22.07 12.65 11.50
CA GLY A 201 -20.92 12.41 10.62
C GLY A 201 -19.79 13.40 10.73
N ILE A 202 -19.94 14.46 11.53
CA ILE A 202 -18.89 15.47 11.77
C ILE A 202 -18.43 15.33 13.22
N ASP A 203 -17.21 14.83 13.42
CA ASP A 203 -16.59 14.63 14.73
C ASP A 203 -15.22 15.32 14.84
N ASP A 204 -14.45 15.02 15.90
CA ASP A 204 -13.16 15.66 16.17
C ASP A 204 -12.07 15.31 15.13
N MET A 205 -12.22 14.19 14.40
CA MET A 205 -11.28 13.68 13.41
C MET A 205 -11.78 13.87 11.97
N PHE A 206 -13.06 13.61 11.72
CA PHE A 206 -13.73 13.73 10.42
C PHE A 206 -14.57 15.00 10.39
N ASN A 207 -13.94 16.11 10.00
CA ASN A 207 -14.57 17.42 9.90
C ASN A 207 -13.95 18.26 8.77
N PHE A 208 -14.49 19.47 8.58
CA PHE A 208 -14.02 20.44 7.60
C PHE A 208 -13.18 21.57 8.24
N GLU A 209 -12.63 21.39 9.44
CA GLU A 209 -11.87 22.45 10.13
C GLU A 209 -10.50 22.71 9.49
N THR A 210 -9.87 21.65 8.97
CA THR A 210 -8.55 21.72 8.35
C THR A 210 -8.55 21.07 6.97
N PHE A 211 -7.51 21.35 6.19
CA PHE A 211 -7.39 20.83 4.83
C PHE A 211 -7.23 19.30 4.82
N GLY A 212 -6.45 18.76 5.76
CA GLY A 212 -6.25 17.32 5.89
C GLY A 212 -7.55 16.58 6.21
N ASN A 213 -8.31 17.07 7.20
CA ASN A 213 -9.58 16.45 7.60
C ASN A 213 -10.61 16.53 6.46
N SER A 214 -10.69 17.68 5.78
CA SER A 214 -11.55 17.86 4.60
C SER A 214 -11.21 16.88 3.47
N MET A 215 -9.92 16.67 3.19
CA MET A 215 -9.47 15.72 2.17
C MET A 215 -9.85 14.27 2.52
N ILE A 216 -9.77 13.89 3.80
CA ILE A 216 -10.20 12.55 4.26
C ILE A 216 -11.71 12.38 4.10
N CYS A 217 -12.50 13.38 4.48
CA CYS A 217 -13.96 13.35 4.31
C CYS A 217 -14.35 13.23 2.82
N LEU A 218 -13.71 14.02 1.94
CA LEU A 218 -13.94 13.96 0.49
C LEU A 218 -13.50 12.63 -0.12
N PHE A 219 -12.39 12.06 0.35
CA PHE A 219 -11.96 10.74 -0.08
C PHE A 219 -13.01 9.67 0.26
N GLN A 220 -13.59 9.72 1.46
CA GLN A 220 -14.69 8.83 1.86
C GLN A 220 -15.91 9.00 0.92
N ILE A 221 -16.40 10.22 0.72
CA ILE A 221 -17.60 10.44 -0.11
C ILE A 221 -17.37 10.27 -1.62
N THR A 222 -16.12 10.15 -2.08
CA THR A 222 -15.80 9.78 -3.48
C THR A 222 -16.35 8.40 -3.82
N THR A 223 -16.45 7.52 -2.81
CA THR A 223 -17.09 6.20 -2.91
C THR A 223 -18.59 6.22 -2.62
N SER A 224 -19.19 7.42 -2.52
CA SER A 224 -20.55 7.71 -2.08
C SER A 224 -20.94 7.10 -0.72
N ALA A 225 -19.96 6.79 0.13
CA ALA A 225 -20.18 6.29 1.47
C ALA A 225 -20.27 7.41 2.51
N GLY A 226 -21.30 7.38 3.38
CA GLY A 226 -21.43 8.25 4.56
C GLY A 226 -21.59 9.75 4.27
N TRP A 227 -21.97 10.13 3.05
CA TRP A 227 -22.22 11.52 2.68
C TRP A 227 -23.47 12.10 3.37
N ASP A 228 -24.44 11.23 3.68
CA ASP A 228 -25.67 11.54 4.40
C ASP A 228 -25.38 11.98 5.83
N GLY A 229 -24.46 11.29 6.52
CA GLY A 229 -24.02 11.66 7.87
C GLY A 229 -23.28 12.99 7.92
N LEU A 230 -22.52 13.33 6.87
CA LEU A 230 -21.84 14.62 6.74
C LEU A 230 -22.80 15.76 6.37
N LEU A 231 -23.82 15.47 5.56
CA LEU A 231 -24.81 16.47 5.15
C LEU A 231 -25.79 16.81 6.28
N ALA A 232 -26.21 15.83 7.10
CA ALA A 232 -27.21 16.01 8.15
C ALA A 232 -26.99 17.25 9.05
N PRO A 233 -25.83 17.46 9.69
CA PRO A 233 -25.60 18.64 10.53
C PRO A 233 -25.59 19.96 9.74
N ILE A 234 -25.30 19.93 8.44
CA ILE A 234 -25.25 21.12 7.57
C ILE A 234 -26.67 21.58 7.19
N LEU A 235 -27.67 20.70 7.29
CA LEU A 235 -29.08 21.03 7.07
C LEU A 235 -29.71 21.79 8.25
N ASN A 236 -29.07 21.83 9.41
CA ASN A 236 -29.56 22.53 10.59
C ASN A 236 -29.23 24.04 10.48
N SER A 237 -30.27 24.89 10.45
CA SER A 237 -30.14 26.33 10.18
C SER A 237 -30.63 27.26 11.29
N GLY A 238 -31.28 26.73 12.33
CA GLY A 238 -31.68 27.53 13.49
C GLY A 238 -31.92 26.71 14.77
N PRO A 239 -32.25 27.38 15.89
CA PRO A 239 -32.57 26.73 17.16
C PRO A 239 -33.84 25.87 17.06
N PRO A 240 -33.92 24.71 17.76
CA PRO A 240 -33.00 24.20 18.77
C PRO A 240 -31.79 23.41 18.22
N ASP A 241 -31.72 23.21 16.91
CA ASP A 241 -30.75 22.29 16.30
C ASP A 241 -29.33 22.89 16.21
N CYS A 242 -29.21 24.21 16.05
CA CYS A 242 -27.93 24.94 16.10
C CYS A 242 -28.08 26.32 16.78
N ASP A 243 -26.96 26.94 17.17
CA ASP A 243 -26.91 28.26 17.79
C ASP A 243 -26.21 29.27 16.86
N PRO A 244 -26.93 30.26 16.29
CA PRO A 244 -26.35 31.27 15.41
C PRO A 244 -25.42 32.26 16.13
N ASN A 245 -25.45 32.33 17.46
CA ASN A 245 -24.66 33.27 18.25
C ASN A 245 -23.52 32.62 19.03
N LYS A 246 -23.27 31.31 18.81
CA LYS A 246 -22.19 30.58 19.47
C LYS A 246 -20.84 31.27 19.25
N VAL A 247 -20.15 31.54 20.35
CA VAL A 247 -18.81 32.15 20.32
C VAL A 247 -17.79 31.05 20.09
N ASN A 248 -17.02 31.15 19.01
CA ASN A 248 -15.90 30.25 18.70
C ASN A 248 -14.59 30.90 19.21
N PRO A 249 -14.00 30.44 20.33
CA PRO A 249 -12.81 31.07 20.90
C PRO A 249 -11.64 31.07 19.91
N GLY A 250 -11.02 32.24 19.72
CA GLY A 250 -9.90 32.40 18.78
C GLY A 250 -10.30 32.68 17.32
N SER A 251 -11.60 32.79 17.01
CA SER A 251 -12.11 33.20 15.69
C SER A 251 -13.03 34.41 15.79
N SER A 252 -13.13 35.20 14.73
CA SER A 252 -14.11 36.29 14.59
C SER A 252 -15.49 35.79 14.13
N VAL A 253 -15.59 34.53 13.72
CA VAL A 253 -16.83 33.91 13.21
C VAL A 253 -17.72 33.47 14.36
N LYS A 254 -19.01 33.86 14.30
CA LYS A 254 -20.04 33.47 15.26
C LYS A 254 -21.02 32.48 14.63
N GLY A 255 -21.52 31.57 15.46
CA GLY A 255 -22.54 30.58 15.10
C GLY A 255 -21.96 29.23 14.70
N ASP A 256 -22.78 28.18 14.82
CA ASP A 256 -22.49 26.81 14.37
C ASP A 256 -23.57 26.22 13.45
N CYS A 257 -24.44 27.07 12.91
CA CYS A 257 -25.47 26.68 11.96
C CYS A 257 -24.89 26.46 10.55
N GLY A 258 -25.38 25.41 9.89
CA GLY A 258 -25.10 25.16 8.48
C GLY A 258 -25.95 26.00 7.54
N ASN A 259 -25.60 25.95 6.25
CA ASN A 259 -26.42 26.53 5.19
C ASN A 259 -26.99 25.38 4.33
N PRO A 260 -28.30 25.07 4.46
CA PRO A 260 -28.90 23.92 3.80
C PRO A 260 -28.78 23.96 2.28
N SER A 261 -28.95 25.15 1.67
CA SER A 261 -28.87 25.30 0.21
C SER A 261 -27.45 25.05 -0.31
N VAL A 262 -26.44 25.60 0.37
CA VAL A 262 -25.03 25.40 0.00
C VAL A 262 -24.60 23.96 0.27
N GLY A 263 -25.03 23.37 1.39
CA GLY A 263 -24.77 21.98 1.75
C GLY A 263 -25.31 21.00 0.71
N ILE A 264 -26.61 21.09 0.39
CA ILE A 264 -27.24 20.23 -0.61
C ILE A 264 -26.50 20.35 -1.96
N PHE A 265 -26.23 21.58 -2.42
CA PHE A 265 -25.52 21.78 -3.66
C PHE A 265 -24.12 21.16 -3.63
N PHE A 266 -23.35 21.38 -2.56
CA PHE A 266 -22.00 20.84 -2.40
C PHE A 266 -21.96 19.32 -2.51
N PHE A 267 -22.76 18.61 -1.71
CA PHE A 267 -22.71 17.14 -1.70
C PHE A 267 -23.29 16.52 -2.97
N VAL A 268 -24.43 17.03 -3.47
CA VAL A 268 -25.07 16.48 -4.67
C VAL A 268 -24.20 16.72 -5.90
N SER A 269 -23.64 17.93 -6.07
CA SER A 269 -22.75 18.21 -7.20
C SER A 269 -21.46 17.40 -7.12
N TYR A 270 -20.88 17.24 -5.93
CA TYR A 270 -19.70 16.41 -5.73
C TYR A 270 -19.93 14.95 -6.13
N ILE A 271 -21.03 14.35 -5.65
CA ILE A 271 -21.38 12.94 -5.95
C ILE A 271 -21.60 12.73 -7.45
N ILE A 272 -22.29 13.66 -8.12
CA ILE A 272 -22.49 13.58 -9.57
C ILE A 272 -21.15 13.64 -10.30
N ILE A 273 -20.29 14.60 -9.95
CA ILE A 273 -18.98 14.76 -10.59
C ILE A 273 -18.08 13.56 -10.30
N SER A 274 -18.01 13.09 -9.06
CA SER A 274 -17.18 11.94 -8.70
C SER A 274 -17.65 10.67 -9.40
N PHE A 275 -18.96 10.46 -9.50
CA PHE A 275 -19.54 9.35 -10.25
C PHE A 275 -19.16 9.41 -11.73
N LEU A 276 -19.27 10.57 -12.37
CA LEU A 276 -18.90 10.76 -13.79
C LEU A 276 -17.41 10.54 -14.08
N VAL A 277 -16.54 10.74 -13.10
CA VAL A 277 -15.08 10.54 -13.28
C VAL A 277 -14.66 9.10 -12.98
N VAL A 278 -15.34 8.43 -12.03
CA VAL A 278 -15.01 7.07 -11.59
C VAL A 278 -15.62 5.99 -12.48
N VAL A 279 -16.83 6.22 -13.00
CA VAL A 279 -17.58 5.29 -13.88
C VAL A 279 -17.27 5.57 -15.35
#